data_AF-A0A345QTX2-F1
#
_entry.id   AF-A0A345QTX2-F1
#
_cell.length_a   1.000
_cell.length_b   1.000
_cell.length_c   1.000
_cell.angle_alpha   90.00
_cell.angle_beta   90.00
_cell.angle_gamma   90.00
#
_symmetry.space_group_name_H-M   'P 1'
#
loop_
_entity.id
_entity.type
_entity.pdbx_description
1 polymer ?
#
loop_
_entity_poly.entity_id
_entity_poly.type
_entity_poly.pdbx_seq_one_letter_code
_entity_poly.pdbx_strand_id
1 'polypeptide(L)'
;MINPSSRNGSSAEEILSKLLNAQPEPTRNTPKDQRGIYGLVDHFGDLRYIGSTASLEETFYKRIHQRHRTGSEDSSHYFSRMYNTGRMWRLRNDPSTKTDGDISKKLRNAFVAEYCTAVWVPMLDSDDIPRLEKAVIAIAPQHATAWNNRGMGIYDEPVELVDKMLSALGFSNEEVAAIDRQNTRFIGMETELETSFRRMKHPVQKPSNVPPFPKGPFRFIALDVETANNDRGSICQIGVACVRPDNSIETWVTYIDPQTTKWVFSYLHGIDNETVAGAACFEDVLPVLKEALQDHVVYQHSGFDRSAIAAACRNTGQDAPSWNWKDSVQVARNAWPELKGNGGHGLGSLKKFLGLTFEHHDAGEDARAAAEVVLYAEGKAPLPPADKVLDDDDRFDVIENDAVTELSCQSKSEGAKEFKTSGRIVGRATLTQGSIKNNYIKLTSFFSAFPRDAVGGSNAAQTASRAITVDWGGHTPEVTDLDGKKKFFRTRSWVREFFERNGVEPGDTVTVKEVGSYRYRVFVDREQLTEP
;
A
#
# COMPACT_ATOMS: atom_id res chain seq x y z
N MET A 1 50.60 27.23 -18.91
CA MET A 1 49.74 26.12 -19.39
C MET A 1 48.57 26.03 -18.44
N ILE A 2 47.36 26.29 -18.93
CA ILE A 2 46.16 26.43 -18.11
C ILE A 2 45.58 25.04 -17.82
N ASN A 3 45.15 24.86 -16.58
CA ASN A 3 44.58 23.67 -15.93
C ASN A 3 43.42 23.03 -16.73
N PRO A 4 43.38 21.70 -16.95
CA PRO A 4 42.21 21.02 -17.49
C PRO A 4 41.30 20.55 -16.35
N SER A 5 40.65 21.50 -15.67
CA SER A 5 39.60 21.22 -14.67
C SER A 5 38.26 21.77 -15.18
N SER A 6 37.21 20.95 -15.05
CA SER A 6 35.78 21.21 -15.33
C SER A 6 35.26 20.89 -16.75
N ARG A 7 35.05 19.60 -17.05
CA ARG A 7 33.86 19.19 -17.82
C ARG A 7 32.75 18.88 -16.81
N ASN A 8 32.02 19.90 -16.39
CA ASN A 8 30.81 19.75 -15.56
C ASN A 8 29.65 19.27 -16.44
N GLY A 9 29.62 17.97 -16.76
CA GLY A 9 28.36 17.30 -17.10
C GLY A 9 27.69 16.90 -15.79
N SER A 10 26.42 17.30 -15.57
CA SER A 10 25.69 16.92 -14.36
C SER A 10 25.68 15.39 -14.21
N SER A 11 26.12 14.87 -13.07
CA SER A 11 26.09 13.44 -12.77
C SER A 11 24.65 12.92 -12.69
N ALA A 12 24.44 11.61 -12.82
CA ALA A 12 23.10 11.03 -12.72
C ALA A 12 22.51 11.27 -11.32
N GLU A 13 23.35 11.23 -10.29
CA GLU A 13 23.03 11.51 -8.89
C GLU A 13 22.57 12.96 -8.69
N GLU A 14 23.26 13.92 -9.29
CA GLU A 14 22.85 15.33 -9.26
C GLU A 14 21.51 15.56 -9.96
N ILE A 15 21.30 14.93 -11.12
CA ILE A 15 20.05 15.06 -11.87
C ILE A 15 18.90 14.46 -11.05
N LEU A 16 19.08 13.27 -10.50
CA LEU A 16 18.07 12.64 -9.65
C LEU A 16 17.75 13.49 -8.42
N SER A 17 18.78 14.00 -7.74
CA SER A 17 18.61 14.87 -6.59
C SER A 17 17.83 16.14 -6.95
N LYS A 18 18.10 16.76 -8.11
CA LYS A 18 17.32 17.89 -8.61
C LYS A 18 15.86 17.52 -8.89
N LEU A 19 15.60 16.35 -9.49
CA LEU A 19 14.22 15.91 -9.75
C LEU A 19 13.43 15.65 -8.46
N LEU A 20 14.06 15.06 -7.43
CA LEU A 20 13.40 14.74 -6.16
C LEU A 20 13.16 15.99 -5.30
N ASN A 21 14.05 16.98 -5.35
CA ASN A 21 14.00 18.16 -4.49
C ASN A 21 13.40 19.40 -5.16
N ALA A 22 13.19 19.38 -6.48
CA ALA A 22 12.58 20.50 -7.19
C ALA A 22 11.11 20.66 -6.78
N GLN A 23 10.67 21.92 -6.64
CA GLN A 23 9.27 22.25 -6.46
C GLN A 23 8.49 21.88 -7.74
N PRO A 24 7.48 20.99 -7.66
CA PRO A 24 6.71 20.61 -8.83
C PRO A 24 5.89 21.78 -9.38
N GLU A 25 5.89 21.92 -10.70
CA GLU A 25 5.17 23.00 -11.38
C GLU A 25 4.02 22.47 -12.25
N PRO A 26 2.96 23.28 -12.48
CA PRO A 26 1.89 22.94 -13.40
C PRO A 26 2.41 22.60 -14.80
N THR A 27 1.87 21.55 -15.40
CA THR A 27 2.31 21.06 -16.73
C THR A 27 2.18 22.10 -17.87
N ARG A 28 1.44 23.20 -17.67
CA ARG A 28 1.34 24.32 -18.63
C ARG A 28 2.56 25.25 -18.62
N ASN A 29 3.35 25.23 -17.54
CA ASN A 29 4.53 26.08 -17.36
C ASN A 29 5.80 25.45 -17.96
N THR A 30 5.72 24.19 -18.41
CA THR A 30 6.89 23.48 -18.95
C THR A 30 7.54 24.26 -20.10
N PRO A 31 8.88 24.40 -20.12
CA PRO A 31 9.58 25.17 -21.14
C PRO A 31 9.30 24.70 -22.57
N LYS A 32 9.13 25.65 -23.49
CA LYS A 32 8.78 25.37 -24.90
C LYS A 32 9.98 25.13 -25.79
N ASP A 33 11.16 25.59 -25.36
CA ASP A 33 12.42 25.68 -26.11
C ASP A 33 13.58 24.94 -25.41
N GLN A 34 13.31 24.20 -24.33
CA GLN A 34 14.33 23.47 -23.59
C GLN A 34 14.12 21.94 -23.63
N ARG A 35 15.25 21.25 -23.44
CA ARG A 35 15.41 19.80 -23.47
C ARG A 35 16.08 19.32 -22.19
N GLY A 36 15.93 18.05 -21.87
CA GLY A 36 16.59 17.39 -20.75
C GLY A 36 15.80 16.21 -20.19
N ILE A 37 15.90 16.02 -18.87
CA ILE A 37 15.24 14.96 -18.12
C ILE A 37 14.12 15.59 -17.28
N TYR A 38 12.98 14.91 -17.18
CA TYR A 38 11.81 15.38 -16.45
C TYR A 38 11.19 14.28 -15.60
N GLY A 39 10.44 14.73 -14.59
CA GLY A 39 9.64 13.92 -13.71
C GLY A 39 8.15 14.24 -13.85
N LEU A 40 7.27 13.22 -13.79
CA LEU A 40 5.82 13.42 -13.67
C LEU A 40 5.39 13.13 -12.24
N VAL A 41 4.62 14.06 -11.68
CA VAL A 41 4.16 14.03 -10.30
C VAL A 41 2.64 13.81 -10.30
N ASP A 42 2.19 12.82 -9.53
CA ASP A 42 0.77 12.45 -9.46
C ASP A 42 -0.05 13.39 -8.57
N HIS A 43 -1.35 13.09 -8.40
CA HIS A 43 -2.26 13.90 -7.60
C HIS A 43 -2.05 13.83 -6.08
N PHE A 44 -1.17 12.93 -5.61
CA PHE A 44 -0.72 12.88 -4.22
C PHE A 44 0.55 13.72 -3.98
N GLY A 45 1.14 14.27 -5.06
CA GLY A 45 2.39 15.03 -4.97
C GLY A 45 3.64 14.14 -5.09
N ASP A 46 3.49 12.87 -5.42
CA ASP A 46 4.61 11.95 -5.53
C ASP A 46 5.17 11.92 -6.95
N LEU A 47 6.51 11.97 -7.08
CA LEU A 47 7.18 11.66 -8.33
C LEU A 47 6.93 10.18 -8.68
N ARG A 48 6.46 9.90 -9.91
CA ARG A 48 6.11 8.53 -10.35
C ARG A 48 6.77 8.08 -11.63
N TYR A 49 7.22 9.02 -12.46
CA TYR A 49 7.83 8.72 -13.75
C TYR A 49 9.02 9.62 -13.99
N ILE A 50 10.11 9.05 -14.49
CA ILE A 50 11.26 9.78 -15.02
C ILE A 50 11.33 9.55 -16.52
N GLY A 51 11.42 10.62 -17.30
CA GLY A 51 11.55 10.55 -18.75
C GLY A 51 12.50 11.59 -19.32
N SER A 52 12.76 11.53 -20.62
CA SER A 52 13.64 12.48 -21.30
C SER A 52 13.10 13.00 -22.63
N THR A 53 13.67 14.11 -23.09
CA THR A 53 13.52 14.64 -24.46
C THR A 53 14.68 14.12 -25.33
N ALA A 54 14.65 12.84 -25.69
CA ALA A 54 15.77 12.15 -26.32
C ALA A 54 16.15 12.69 -27.71
N SER A 55 15.20 13.25 -28.46
CA SER A 55 15.44 13.83 -29.80
C SER A 55 15.53 15.36 -29.75
N LEU A 56 16.32 15.95 -30.66
CA LEU A 56 16.45 17.41 -30.86
C LEU A 56 15.12 18.09 -31.18
N GLU A 57 14.17 17.34 -31.76
CA GLU A 57 12.83 17.83 -32.11
C GLU A 57 11.82 17.73 -30.95
N GLU A 58 12.26 17.31 -29.78
CA GLU A 58 11.44 17.19 -28.58
C GLU A 58 11.80 18.27 -27.57
N THR A 59 10.79 18.82 -26.89
CA THR A 59 10.95 19.78 -25.80
C THR A 59 10.13 19.33 -24.59
N PHE A 60 10.39 19.89 -23.42
CA PHE A 60 9.60 19.57 -22.22
C PHE A 60 8.11 19.78 -22.45
N TYR A 61 7.71 20.91 -23.06
CA TYR A 61 6.32 21.18 -23.41
C TYR A 61 5.73 20.11 -24.34
N LYS A 62 6.47 19.68 -25.37
CA LYS A 62 5.99 18.64 -26.30
C LYS A 62 5.80 17.29 -25.59
N ARG A 63 6.72 16.90 -24.70
CA ARG A 63 6.68 15.61 -24.00
C ARG A 63 5.67 15.59 -22.85
N ILE A 64 5.71 16.58 -21.98
CA ILE A 64 4.90 16.61 -20.76
C ILE A 64 3.48 17.09 -21.09
N HIS A 65 3.36 18.27 -21.68
CA HIS A 65 2.06 18.90 -21.93
C HIS A 65 1.31 18.25 -23.10
N GLN A 66 1.93 18.19 -24.28
CA GLN A 66 1.23 17.74 -25.48
C GLN A 66 1.04 16.22 -25.56
N ARG A 67 2.00 15.45 -25.04
CA ARG A 67 1.96 13.98 -25.05
C ARG A 67 1.42 13.40 -23.76
N HIS A 68 2.12 13.48 -22.63
CA HIS A 68 1.66 12.83 -21.40
C HIS A 68 0.27 13.31 -20.95
N ARG A 69 0.04 14.63 -20.92
CA ARG A 69 -1.25 15.21 -20.51
C ARG A 69 -2.34 15.12 -21.58
N THR A 70 -2.14 15.69 -22.78
CA THR A 70 -3.24 15.82 -23.78
C THR A 70 -3.26 14.74 -24.86
N GLY A 71 -2.30 13.82 -24.85
CA GLY A 71 -2.10 12.81 -25.88
C GLY A 71 -3.16 11.72 -25.91
N SER A 72 -2.82 10.61 -26.55
CA SER A 72 -3.59 9.36 -26.51
C SER A 72 -3.43 8.63 -25.19
N GLU A 73 -4.37 7.74 -24.87
CA GLU A 73 -4.36 6.88 -23.68
C GLU A 73 -3.47 5.64 -23.85
N ASP A 74 -2.45 5.73 -24.72
CA ASP A 74 -1.53 4.63 -24.98
C ASP A 74 -0.53 4.41 -23.84
N SER A 75 0.26 3.35 -23.96
CA SER A 75 1.21 2.95 -22.93
C SER A 75 2.28 3.98 -22.59
N SER A 76 2.50 4.98 -23.45
CA SER A 76 3.62 5.93 -23.36
C SER A 76 3.18 7.31 -22.88
N HIS A 77 1.89 7.60 -22.78
CA HIS A 77 1.35 8.87 -22.31
C HIS A 77 0.77 8.73 -20.90
N TYR A 78 1.66 8.66 -19.91
CA TYR A 78 1.31 8.28 -18.54
C TYR A 78 0.14 9.03 -17.91
N PHE A 79 0.07 10.37 -17.91
CA PHE A 79 -1.11 11.03 -17.34
C PHE A 79 -2.41 10.65 -18.05
N SER A 80 -2.41 10.66 -19.38
CA SER A 80 -3.57 10.24 -20.18
C SER A 80 -3.97 8.80 -19.91
N ARG A 81 -3.01 7.90 -19.72
CA ARG A 81 -3.25 6.48 -19.44
C ARG A 81 -3.72 6.24 -18.01
N MET A 82 -2.98 6.74 -17.03
CA MET A 82 -3.19 6.43 -15.61
C MET A 82 -4.51 6.97 -15.09
N TYR A 83 -5.00 8.09 -15.65
CA TYR A 83 -6.29 8.68 -15.29
C TYR A 83 -7.40 8.38 -16.31
N ASN A 84 -7.22 7.42 -17.22
CA ASN A 84 -8.30 6.96 -18.08
C ASN A 84 -9.15 5.92 -17.34
N THR A 85 -9.93 6.38 -16.37
CA THR A 85 -10.69 5.55 -15.42
C THR A 85 -12.02 6.23 -15.07
N GLY A 86 -13.04 5.45 -14.69
CA GLY A 86 -14.35 5.95 -14.26
C GLY A 86 -14.97 7.00 -15.20
N ARG A 87 -15.39 8.13 -14.64
CA ARG A 87 -15.96 9.31 -15.33
C ARG A 87 -14.97 10.03 -16.26
N MET A 88 -13.68 9.75 -16.14
CA MET A 88 -12.62 10.27 -17.02
C MET A 88 -12.24 9.30 -18.14
N TRP A 89 -12.86 8.12 -18.17
CA TRP A 89 -12.55 7.07 -19.12
C TRP A 89 -13.10 7.38 -20.52
N ARG A 90 -12.32 7.00 -21.54
CA ARG A 90 -12.83 6.86 -22.90
C ARG A 90 -12.12 5.73 -23.65
N LEU A 91 -12.78 5.23 -24.68
CA LEU A 91 -12.19 4.32 -25.66
C LEU A 91 -12.01 5.04 -27.00
N ARG A 92 -10.78 5.51 -27.25
CA ARG A 92 -10.45 6.37 -28.41
C ARG A 92 -10.91 5.80 -29.76
N ASN A 93 -10.80 4.48 -29.93
CA ASN A 93 -11.01 3.82 -31.22
C ASN A 93 -12.44 3.33 -31.43
N ASP A 94 -13.35 3.65 -30.50
CA ASP A 94 -14.76 3.29 -30.61
C ASP A 94 -15.60 4.51 -31.03
N PRO A 95 -16.06 4.55 -32.30
CA PRO A 95 -16.87 5.67 -32.81
C PRO A 95 -18.16 5.88 -32.02
N SER A 96 -18.71 4.83 -31.40
CA SER A 96 -19.97 4.89 -30.64
C SER A 96 -19.83 5.66 -29.34
N THR A 97 -18.61 5.81 -28.84
CA THR A 97 -18.30 6.52 -27.58
C THR A 97 -17.65 7.88 -27.82
N LYS A 98 -17.44 8.29 -29.08
CA LYS A 98 -16.61 9.47 -29.40
C LYS A 98 -17.12 10.76 -28.75
N THR A 99 -18.41 11.07 -28.88
CA THR A 99 -18.99 12.31 -28.36
C THR A 99 -18.91 12.39 -26.83
N ASP A 100 -19.39 11.35 -26.14
CA ASP A 100 -19.36 11.27 -24.67
C ASP A 100 -17.92 11.15 -24.14
N GLY A 101 -17.09 10.40 -24.85
CA GLY A 101 -15.67 10.19 -24.54
C GLY A 101 -14.82 11.45 -24.71
N ASP A 102 -15.15 12.34 -25.65
CA ASP A 102 -14.44 13.62 -25.80
C ASP A 102 -14.75 14.58 -24.64
N ILE A 103 -15.97 14.53 -24.08
CA ILE A 103 -16.33 15.25 -22.85
C ILE A 103 -15.57 14.66 -21.64
N SER A 104 -15.51 13.33 -21.53
CA SER A 104 -14.72 12.65 -20.49
C SER A 104 -13.22 12.95 -20.59
N LYS A 105 -12.70 13.07 -21.83
CA LYS A 105 -11.33 13.55 -22.09
C LYS A 105 -11.10 14.96 -21.58
N LYS A 106 -12.07 15.86 -21.82
CA LYS A 106 -12.01 17.27 -21.37
C LYS A 106 -11.94 17.33 -19.84
N LEU A 107 -12.77 16.55 -19.14
CA LEU A 107 -12.71 16.38 -17.69
C LEU A 107 -11.32 15.88 -17.23
N ARG A 108 -10.81 14.79 -17.82
CA ARG A 108 -9.49 14.24 -17.48
C ARG A 108 -8.36 15.26 -17.69
N ASN A 109 -8.38 15.98 -18.80
CA ASN A 109 -7.35 16.97 -19.12
C ASN A 109 -7.36 18.15 -18.16
N ALA A 110 -8.52 18.51 -17.62
CA ALA A 110 -8.67 19.52 -16.58
C ALA A 110 -8.19 18.98 -15.23
N PHE A 111 -8.60 17.76 -14.87
CA PHE A 111 -8.11 17.06 -13.67
C PHE A 111 -6.58 17.03 -13.60
N VAL A 112 -5.92 16.56 -14.67
CA VAL A 112 -4.45 16.51 -14.75
C VAL A 112 -3.83 17.91 -14.73
N ALA A 113 -4.52 18.93 -15.23
CA ALA A 113 -3.99 20.30 -15.21
C ALA A 113 -3.99 20.92 -13.81
N GLU A 114 -4.97 20.54 -13.00
CA GLU A 114 -5.18 21.09 -11.66
C GLU A 114 -4.40 20.31 -10.61
N TYR A 115 -4.46 18.98 -10.67
CA TYR A 115 -3.97 18.13 -9.58
C TYR A 115 -2.63 17.46 -9.88
N CYS A 116 -2.14 17.47 -11.13
CA CYS A 116 -0.85 16.86 -11.46
C CYS A 116 0.17 17.92 -11.89
N THR A 117 1.43 17.65 -11.59
CA THR A 117 2.55 18.57 -11.82
C THR A 117 3.72 17.85 -12.46
N ALA A 118 4.78 18.59 -12.79
CA ALA A 118 6.00 18.04 -13.33
C ALA A 118 7.22 18.80 -12.80
N VAL A 119 8.36 18.13 -12.82
CA VAL A 119 9.69 18.69 -12.53
C VAL A 119 10.59 18.47 -13.75
N TRP A 120 11.60 19.31 -13.96
CA TRP A 120 12.50 19.16 -15.09
C TRP A 120 13.91 19.69 -14.78
N VAL A 121 14.89 19.07 -15.44
CA VAL A 121 16.30 19.46 -15.38
C VAL A 121 16.75 19.75 -16.81
N PRO A 122 16.93 21.03 -17.18
CA PRO A 122 17.40 21.42 -18.51
C PRO A 122 18.82 20.91 -18.77
N MET A 123 19.08 20.53 -20.02
CA MET A 123 20.36 19.97 -20.48
C MET A 123 20.77 20.58 -21.81
N LEU A 124 22.07 20.52 -22.12
CA LEU A 124 22.60 21.04 -23.38
C LEU A 124 22.35 20.04 -24.51
N ASP A 125 22.25 20.53 -25.75
CA ASP A 125 22.08 19.67 -26.92
C ASP A 125 23.27 18.72 -27.15
N SER A 126 24.44 19.04 -26.60
CA SER A 126 25.63 18.19 -26.62
C SER A 126 25.59 17.02 -25.62
N ASP A 127 24.65 17.02 -24.68
CA ASP A 127 24.57 15.99 -23.64
C ASP A 127 23.97 14.69 -24.17
N ASP A 128 24.50 13.56 -23.73
CA ASP A 128 23.91 12.23 -23.99
C ASP A 128 22.71 11.99 -23.04
N ILE A 129 21.63 12.72 -23.31
CA ILE A 129 20.38 12.67 -22.54
C ILE A 129 19.84 11.24 -22.40
N PRO A 130 19.79 10.39 -23.46
CA PRO A 130 19.31 9.02 -23.33
C PRO A 130 20.18 8.15 -22.41
N ARG A 131 21.51 8.33 -22.42
CA ARG A 131 22.39 7.61 -21.49
C ARG A 131 22.18 8.08 -20.05
N LEU A 132 22.01 9.37 -19.84
CA LEU A 132 21.76 9.94 -18.51
C LEU A 132 20.40 9.55 -17.96
N GLU A 133 19.34 9.53 -18.77
CA GLU A 133 18.01 9.02 -18.38
C GLU A 133 18.11 7.59 -17.83
N LYS A 134 18.79 6.70 -18.55
CA LYS A 134 19.00 5.30 -18.10
C LYS A 134 19.77 5.24 -16.78
N ALA A 135 20.81 6.07 -16.64
CA ALA A 135 21.59 6.12 -15.42
C ALA A 135 20.76 6.63 -14.23
N VAL A 136 19.98 7.70 -14.42
CA VAL A 136 19.07 8.28 -13.42
C VAL A 136 18.01 7.27 -13.00
N ILE A 137 17.33 6.62 -13.95
CA ILE A 137 16.30 5.60 -13.65
C ILE A 137 16.91 4.43 -12.87
N ALA A 138 18.15 4.04 -13.16
CA ALA A 138 18.81 2.91 -12.49
C ALA A 138 19.12 3.16 -11.00
N ILE A 139 19.28 4.43 -10.61
CA ILE A 139 19.57 4.83 -9.21
C ILE A 139 18.36 5.46 -8.51
N ALA A 140 17.27 5.74 -9.24
CA ALA A 140 16.07 6.35 -8.69
C ALA A 140 15.33 5.40 -7.73
N PRO A 141 14.73 5.91 -6.65
CA PRO A 141 13.91 5.09 -5.75
C PRO A 141 12.70 4.52 -6.49
N GLN A 142 12.19 3.39 -6.00
CA GLN A 142 11.10 2.66 -6.68
C GLN A 142 9.83 3.49 -6.84
N HIS A 143 9.48 4.32 -5.85
CA HIS A 143 8.31 5.19 -5.94
C HIS A 143 8.42 6.21 -7.10
N ALA A 144 9.62 6.76 -7.33
CA ALA A 144 9.92 7.74 -8.39
C ALA A 144 9.86 7.17 -9.81
N THR A 145 9.91 5.84 -9.94
CA THR A 145 9.90 5.10 -11.20
C THR A 145 8.74 4.12 -11.30
N ALA A 146 7.72 4.26 -10.46
CA ALA A 146 6.56 3.38 -10.41
C ALA A 146 5.87 3.23 -11.78
N TRP A 147 5.81 4.31 -12.56
CA TRP A 147 5.23 4.29 -13.91
C TRP A 147 6.23 3.87 -15.01
N ASN A 148 7.53 3.88 -14.76
CA ASN A 148 8.54 3.39 -15.71
C ASN A 148 8.51 1.86 -15.86
N ASN A 149 8.08 1.15 -14.81
CA ASN A 149 8.04 -0.31 -14.78
C ASN A 149 6.72 -0.84 -15.34
N ARG A 150 6.79 -1.86 -16.20
CA ARG A 150 5.60 -2.53 -16.75
C ARG A 150 4.93 -3.36 -15.64
N GLY A 151 3.79 -2.91 -15.13
CA GLY A 151 3.02 -3.66 -14.12
C GLY A 151 2.02 -2.81 -13.32
N MET A 152 2.18 -1.49 -13.27
CA MET A 152 1.22 -0.61 -12.61
C MET A 152 -0.11 -0.58 -13.36
N GLY A 153 -1.21 -0.85 -12.65
CA GLY A 153 -2.57 -0.66 -13.16
C GLY A 153 -2.86 0.81 -13.43
N ILE A 154 -3.95 1.11 -14.16
CA ILE A 154 -4.48 2.48 -14.15
C ILE A 154 -4.99 2.79 -12.73
N TYR A 155 -5.05 4.08 -12.35
CA TYR A 155 -5.67 4.43 -11.08
C TYR A 155 -7.16 4.11 -11.10
N ASP A 156 -7.71 3.85 -9.93
CA ASP A 156 -9.13 4.04 -9.71
C ASP A 156 -9.45 5.54 -9.75
N GLU A 157 -10.71 5.89 -10.00
CA GLU A 157 -11.10 7.29 -10.11
C GLU A 157 -11.00 8.02 -8.74
N PRO A 158 -10.28 9.16 -8.65
CA PRO A 158 -10.27 9.99 -7.45
C PRO A 158 -11.60 10.77 -7.30
N VAL A 159 -12.67 10.08 -6.88
CA VAL A 159 -14.07 10.53 -6.94
C VAL A 159 -14.26 11.96 -6.40
N GLU A 160 -13.74 12.26 -5.20
CA GLU A 160 -13.92 13.58 -4.56
C GLU A 160 -13.25 14.71 -5.33
N LEU A 161 -12.09 14.45 -5.93
CA LEU A 161 -11.36 15.44 -6.74
C LEU A 161 -12.04 15.62 -8.10
N VAL A 162 -12.61 14.55 -8.66
CA VAL A 162 -13.42 14.62 -9.87
C VAL A 162 -14.72 15.40 -9.63
N ASP A 163 -15.38 15.22 -8.48
CA ASP A 163 -16.59 15.98 -8.11
C ASP A 163 -16.30 17.49 -8.01
N LYS A 164 -15.18 17.85 -7.37
CA LYS A 164 -14.70 19.24 -7.33
C LYS A 164 -14.45 19.78 -8.74
N MET A 165 -13.85 18.98 -9.61
CA MET A 165 -13.56 19.37 -10.99
C MET A 165 -14.83 19.56 -11.83
N LEU A 166 -15.81 18.67 -11.71
CA LEU A 166 -17.11 18.80 -12.36
C LEU A 166 -17.81 20.10 -11.95
N SER A 167 -17.77 20.41 -10.65
CA SER A 167 -18.33 21.65 -10.09
C SER A 167 -17.60 22.89 -10.62
N ALA A 168 -16.26 22.84 -10.71
CA ALA A 168 -15.43 23.96 -11.15
C ALA A 168 -15.55 24.24 -12.66
N LEU A 169 -15.71 23.21 -13.48
CA LEU A 169 -15.80 23.35 -14.94
C LEU A 169 -17.17 23.85 -15.43
N GLY A 170 -18.19 23.78 -14.57
CA GLY A 170 -19.53 24.27 -14.90
C GLY A 170 -20.16 23.55 -16.11
N PHE A 171 -19.94 22.23 -16.22
CA PHE A 171 -20.52 21.42 -17.28
C PHE A 171 -22.05 21.51 -17.31
N SER A 172 -22.63 21.52 -18.51
CA SER A 172 -24.09 21.50 -18.66
C SER A 172 -24.67 20.17 -18.17
N ASN A 173 -25.98 20.13 -17.92
CA ASN A 173 -26.67 18.88 -17.56
C ASN A 173 -26.47 17.79 -18.64
N GLU A 174 -26.41 18.18 -19.91
CA GLU A 174 -26.15 17.27 -21.03
C GLU A 174 -24.71 16.72 -20.99
N GLU A 175 -23.72 17.55 -20.66
CA GLU A 175 -22.31 17.14 -20.52
C GLU A 175 -22.13 16.20 -19.32
N VAL A 176 -22.76 16.49 -18.18
CA VAL A 176 -22.76 15.61 -16.99
C VAL A 176 -23.42 14.26 -17.33
N ALA A 177 -24.59 14.28 -17.99
CA ALA A 177 -25.24 13.05 -18.43
C ALA A 177 -24.38 12.24 -19.43
N ALA A 178 -23.56 12.91 -20.25
CA ALA A 178 -22.62 12.24 -21.14
C ALA A 178 -21.49 11.53 -20.39
N ILE A 179 -20.96 12.18 -19.35
CA ILE A 179 -19.96 11.61 -18.45
C ILE A 179 -20.55 10.39 -17.71
N ASP A 180 -21.78 10.47 -17.21
CA ASP A 180 -22.44 9.35 -16.52
C ASP A 180 -22.66 8.15 -17.43
N ARG A 181 -23.08 8.39 -18.69
CA ARG A 181 -23.16 7.31 -19.71
C ARG A 181 -21.79 6.68 -19.94
N GLN A 182 -20.73 7.47 -19.99
CA GLN A 182 -19.39 6.97 -20.21
C GLN A 182 -18.85 6.17 -19.01
N ASN A 183 -19.14 6.61 -17.79
CA ASN A 183 -18.84 5.87 -16.58
C ASN A 183 -19.61 4.54 -16.51
N THR A 184 -20.89 4.54 -16.91
CA THR A 184 -21.70 3.32 -17.00
C THR A 184 -21.09 2.30 -17.97
N ARG A 185 -20.55 2.76 -19.11
CA ARG A 185 -19.82 1.89 -20.06
C ARG A 185 -18.53 1.34 -19.47
N PHE A 186 -17.77 2.16 -18.75
CA PHE A 186 -16.55 1.72 -18.06
C PHE A 186 -16.87 0.62 -17.04
N ILE A 187 -17.86 0.85 -16.18
CA ILE A 187 -18.34 -0.12 -15.19
C ILE A 187 -18.86 -1.39 -15.88
N GLY A 188 -19.64 -1.25 -16.95
CA GLY A 188 -20.14 -2.39 -17.72
C GLY A 188 -19.03 -3.23 -18.33
N MET A 189 -17.97 -2.59 -18.85
CA MET A 189 -16.79 -3.27 -19.38
C MET A 189 -16.01 -4.01 -18.27
N GLU A 190 -15.80 -3.37 -17.11
CA GLU A 190 -15.18 -4.05 -15.95
C GLU A 190 -16.03 -5.22 -15.47
N THR A 191 -17.34 -5.03 -15.39
CA THR A 191 -18.29 -6.06 -14.96
C THR A 191 -18.32 -7.22 -15.96
N GLU A 192 -18.26 -6.98 -17.27
CA GLU A 192 -18.19 -8.05 -18.28
C GLU A 192 -16.86 -8.80 -18.25
N LEU A 193 -15.73 -8.10 -18.04
CA LEU A 193 -14.42 -8.72 -17.80
C LEU A 193 -14.47 -9.58 -16.52
N GLU A 194 -14.94 -9.04 -15.41
CA GLU A 194 -15.06 -9.74 -14.14
C GLU A 194 -16.06 -10.91 -14.21
N THR A 195 -17.18 -10.73 -14.90
CA THR A 195 -18.20 -11.78 -15.10
C THR A 195 -17.70 -12.88 -16.03
N SER A 196 -16.90 -12.55 -17.06
CA SER A 196 -16.26 -13.55 -17.92
C SER A 196 -15.16 -14.32 -17.18
N PHE A 197 -14.41 -13.66 -16.29
CA PHE A 197 -13.51 -14.32 -15.33
C PHE A 197 -14.29 -15.21 -14.32
N ARG A 198 -15.45 -14.76 -13.83
CA ARG A 198 -16.34 -15.52 -12.93
C ARG A 198 -17.01 -16.71 -13.63
N ARG A 199 -17.39 -16.59 -14.91
CA ARG A 199 -17.96 -17.70 -15.71
C ARG A 199 -16.96 -18.85 -15.92
N MET A 200 -15.65 -18.57 -15.87
CA MET A 200 -14.62 -19.61 -15.83
C MET A 200 -14.45 -20.25 -14.44
N LYS A 201 -15.06 -19.68 -13.39
CA LYS A 201 -14.99 -20.15 -12.00
C LYS A 201 -16.39 -20.18 -11.35
N HIS A 202 -17.25 -21.14 -11.70
CA HIS A 202 -18.49 -21.44 -10.95
C HIS A 202 -18.76 -22.95 -10.95
N PRO A 203 -19.53 -23.50 -9.99
CA PRO A 203 -19.66 -23.19 -8.57
C PRO A 203 -19.27 -24.43 -7.72
N VAL A 204 -18.59 -24.23 -6.61
CA VAL A 204 -18.58 -25.23 -5.54
C VAL A 204 -19.03 -24.51 -4.29
N GLN A 205 -20.27 -24.79 -3.85
CA GLN A 205 -20.70 -24.46 -2.50
C GLN A 205 -19.72 -25.16 -1.54
N LYS A 206 -18.73 -24.41 -1.05
CA LYS A 206 -17.91 -24.85 0.07
C LYS A 206 -18.68 -24.51 1.35
N PRO A 207 -18.55 -25.33 2.41
CA PRO A 207 -19.08 -24.98 3.72
C PRO A 207 -18.48 -23.64 4.15
N SER A 208 -19.32 -22.66 4.47
CA SER A 208 -18.90 -21.33 4.88
C SER A 208 -18.21 -21.43 6.25
N ASN A 209 -16.94 -21.05 6.31
CA ASN A 209 -16.14 -21.10 7.54
C ASN A 209 -16.33 -19.82 8.36
N VAL A 210 -17.57 -19.38 8.54
CA VAL A 210 -17.90 -18.16 9.30
C VAL A 210 -17.74 -18.47 10.80
N PRO A 211 -16.88 -17.76 11.54
CA PRO A 211 -16.70 -18.00 12.95
C PRO A 211 -18.01 -17.73 13.72
N PRO A 212 -18.33 -18.51 14.76
CA PRO A 212 -19.55 -18.32 15.53
C PRO A 212 -19.57 -16.92 16.14
N PHE A 213 -20.68 -16.22 15.96
CA PHE A 213 -20.85 -14.88 16.51
C PHE A 213 -21.10 -14.93 18.03
N PRO A 214 -20.52 -14.00 18.82
CA PRO A 214 -20.74 -13.92 20.27
C PRO A 214 -22.22 -13.93 20.65
N LYS A 215 -22.57 -14.60 21.75
CA LYS A 215 -23.95 -14.60 22.27
C LYS A 215 -24.15 -13.46 23.25
N GLY A 216 -25.28 -12.75 23.10
CA GLY A 216 -25.68 -11.63 23.94
C GLY A 216 -26.00 -12.01 25.40
N PRO A 217 -26.55 -11.06 26.19
CA PRO A 217 -27.05 -9.76 25.76
C PRO A 217 -25.94 -8.76 25.45
N PHE A 218 -26.18 -7.89 24.47
CA PHE A 218 -25.32 -6.74 24.14
C PHE A 218 -26.07 -5.43 24.40
N ARG A 219 -25.35 -4.46 24.94
CA ARG A 219 -25.81 -3.09 25.17
C ARG A 219 -25.77 -2.28 23.87
N PHE A 220 -24.65 -2.37 23.16
CA PHE A 220 -24.45 -1.82 21.83
C PHE A 220 -23.32 -2.58 21.13
N ILE A 221 -23.16 -2.33 19.84
CA ILE A 221 -22.14 -2.94 18.99
C ILE A 221 -21.36 -1.82 18.31
N ALA A 222 -20.06 -2.02 18.08
CA ALA A 222 -19.29 -1.23 17.11
C ALA A 222 -18.82 -2.13 15.97
N LEU A 223 -18.79 -1.61 14.75
CA LEU A 223 -18.40 -2.34 13.54
C LEU A 223 -17.44 -1.49 12.73
N ASP A 224 -16.40 -2.15 12.21
CA ASP A 224 -15.39 -1.57 11.33
C ASP A 224 -15.08 -2.57 10.20
N VAL A 225 -14.69 -2.08 9.02
CA VAL A 225 -14.35 -2.91 7.85
C VAL A 225 -13.09 -2.46 7.14
N GLU A 226 -12.33 -3.44 6.65
CA GLU A 226 -11.25 -3.21 5.68
C GLU A 226 -11.71 -3.57 4.27
N THR A 227 -11.26 -2.80 3.27
CA THR A 227 -11.59 -3.02 1.85
C THR A 227 -10.34 -3.33 1.04
N ALA A 228 -10.41 -4.25 0.07
CA ALA A 228 -9.27 -4.65 -0.73
C ALA A 228 -8.77 -3.54 -1.68
N ASN A 229 -9.68 -2.71 -2.19
CA ASN A 229 -9.38 -1.64 -3.14
C ASN A 229 -10.41 -0.49 -3.05
N ASN A 230 -10.38 0.46 -3.99
CA ASN A 230 -11.25 1.65 -3.95
C ASN A 230 -12.74 1.34 -4.18
N ASP A 231 -13.13 0.14 -4.61
CA ASP A 231 -14.53 -0.30 -4.52
C ASP A 231 -14.90 -0.47 -3.04
N ARG A 232 -15.78 0.40 -2.56
CA ARG A 232 -16.30 0.36 -1.18
C ARG A 232 -16.96 -0.98 -0.83
N GLY A 233 -17.45 -1.73 -1.82
CA GLY A 233 -18.03 -3.06 -1.63
C GLY A 233 -17.01 -4.20 -1.55
N SER A 234 -15.72 -3.93 -1.79
CA SER A 234 -14.64 -4.93 -1.79
C SER A 234 -14.16 -5.31 -0.38
N ILE A 235 -15.09 -5.45 0.57
CA ILE A 235 -14.80 -5.77 1.97
C ILE A 235 -13.96 -7.05 2.05
N CYS A 236 -12.80 -6.99 2.69
CA CYS A 236 -11.87 -8.11 2.86
C CYS A 236 -11.72 -8.54 4.34
N GLN A 237 -12.17 -7.72 5.29
CA GLN A 237 -12.29 -8.07 6.70
C GLN A 237 -13.43 -7.28 7.34
N ILE A 238 -14.10 -7.89 8.31
CA ILE A 238 -15.09 -7.25 9.17
C ILE A 238 -14.71 -7.51 10.63
N GLY A 239 -14.64 -6.44 11.40
CA GLY A 239 -14.47 -6.47 12.85
C GLY A 239 -15.71 -5.95 13.56
N VAL A 240 -16.09 -6.62 14.65
CA VAL A 240 -17.27 -6.28 15.44
C VAL A 240 -16.92 -6.35 16.92
N ALA A 241 -17.09 -5.23 17.64
CA ALA A 241 -16.95 -5.17 19.09
C ALA A 241 -18.32 -5.18 19.75
N CYS A 242 -18.62 -6.27 20.46
CA CYS A 242 -19.86 -6.48 21.18
C CYS A 242 -19.69 -6.01 22.63
N VAL A 243 -20.37 -4.92 22.99
CA VAL A 243 -20.31 -4.37 24.35
C VAL A 243 -21.46 -4.91 25.19
N ARG A 244 -21.13 -5.52 26.33
CA ARG A 244 -22.09 -6.13 27.26
C ARG A 244 -22.67 -5.10 28.24
N PRO A 245 -23.76 -5.43 28.97
CA PRO A 245 -24.34 -4.52 29.97
C PRO A 245 -23.39 -4.10 31.10
N ASP A 246 -22.39 -4.92 31.41
CA ASP A 246 -21.32 -4.62 32.38
C ASP A 246 -20.15 -3.81 31.77
N ASN A 247 -20.28 -3.40 30.51
CA ASN A 247 -19.29 -2.69 29.69
C ASN A 247 -18.05 -3.52 29.31
N SER A 248 -18.05 -4.84 29.53
CA SER A 248 -17.03 -5.71 28.92
C SER A 248 -17.20 -5.77 27.40
N ILE A 249 -16.09 -5.86 26.67
CA ILE A 249 -16.05 -5.90 25.21
C ILE A 249 -15.56 -7.27 24.75
N GLU A 250 -16.35 -7.93 23.91
CA GLU A 250 -15.97 -9.14 23.20
C GLU A 250 -15.87 -8.82 21.70
N THR A 251 -14.73 -9.12 21.07
CA THR A 251 -14.49 -8.82 19.65
C THR A 251 -14.67 -10.07 18.81
N TRP A 252 -15.40 -9.93 17.70
CA TRP A 252 -15.53 -10.92 16.65
C TRP A 252 -14.93 -10.37 15.36
N VAL A 253 -14.14 -11.18 14.67
CA VAL A 253 -13.45 -10.80 13.43
C VAL A 253 -13.59 -11.93 12.42
N THR A 254 -13.83 -11.57 11.15
CA THR A 254 -13.75 -12.53 10.05
C THR A 254 -13.11 -11.89 8.82
N TYR A 255 -12.34 -12.67 8.08
CA TYR A 255 -11.98 -12.35 6.71
C TYR A 255 -13.16 -12.61 5.77
N ILE A 256 -13.19 -11.85 4.68
CA ILE A 256 -14.17 -11.96 3.60
C ILE A 256 -13.40 -12.13 2.30
N ASP A 257 -13.81 -13.06 1.42
CA ASP A 257 -13.35 -13.07 0.04
C ASP A 257 -14.10 -11.95 -0.73
N PRO A 258 -13.44 -10.84 -1.11
CA PRO A 258 -14.06 -9.74 -1.83
C PRO A 258 -14.38 -10.09 -3.29
N GLN A 259 -14.01 -11.29 -3.75
CA GLN A 259 -14.20 -11.78 -5.12
C GLN A 259 -13.60 -10.85 -6.19
N THR A 260 -12.45 -10.24 -5.88
CA THR A 260 -11.68 -9.38 -6.78
C THR A 260 -10.22 -9.80 -6.85
N THR A 261 -9.59 -9.54 -7.99
CA THR A 261 -8.14 -9.72 -8.19
C THR A 261 -7.35 -8.44 -7.97
N LYS A 262 -8.02 -7.29 -7.79
CA LYS A 262 -7.40 -5.98 -7.59
C LYS A 262 -7.21 -5.73 -6.09
N TRP A 263 -5.97 -5.53 -5.67
CA TRP A 263 -5.61 -5.24 -4.29
C TRP A 263 -4.78 -3.96 -4.26
N VAL A 264 -5.33 -2.91 -3.65
CA VAL A 264 -4.71 -1.58 -3.56
C VAL A 264 -4.34 -1.26 -2.12
N PHE A 265 -5.14 -1.69 -1.15
CA PHE A 265 -5.00 -1.30 0.25
C PHE A 265 -4.26 -2.30 1.13
N SER A 266 -3.72 -3.38 0.55
CA SER A 266 -2.90 -4.35 1.29
C SER A 266 -1.70 -3.74 2.01
N TYR A 267 -1.17 -2.59 1.57
CA TYR A 267 -0.10 -1.89 2.28
C TYR A 267 -0.56 -1.21 3.58
N LEU A 268 -1.87 -0.93 3.73
CA LEU A 268 -2.45 -0.33 4.93
C LEU A 268 -2.67 -1.38 6.02
N HIS A 269 -3.41 -2.44 5.69
CA HIS A 269 -3.91 -3.43 6.66
C HIS A 269 -3.23 -4.81 6.53
N GLY A 270 -2.33 -5.02 5.58
CA GLY A 270 -1.61 -6.29 5.42
C GLY A 270 -2.45 -7.48 4.93
N ILE A 271 -3.70 -7.24 4.50
CA ILE A 271 -4.60 -8.28 3.98
C ILE A 271 -4.47 -8.31 2.46
N ASP A 272 -4.26 -9.50 1.92
CA ASP A 272 -4.18 -9.75 0.49
C ASP A 272 -4.99 -10.99 0.09
N ASN A 273 -4.88 -11.35 -1.18
CA ASN A 273 -5.57 -12.50 -1.75
C ASN A 273 -5.19 -13.85 -1.10
N GLU A 274 -3.99 -13.95 -0.51
CA GLU A 274 -3.58 -15.14 0.22
C GLU A 274 -4.22 -15.18 1.61
N THR A 275 -4.31 -14.03 2.30
CA THR A 275 -4.97 -13.91 3.61
C THR A 275 -6.43 -14.34 3.55
N VAL A 276 -7.16 -13.92 2.52
CA VAL A 276 -8.60 -14.25 2.35
C VAL A 276 -8.83 -15.58 1.62
N ALA A 277 -7.79 -16.34 1.31
CA ALA A 277 -7.91 -17.57 0.54
C ALA A 277 -8.77 -18.61 1.29
N GLY A 278 -9.97 -18.85 0.78
CA GLY A 278 -10.94 -19.77 1.40
C GLY A 278 -11.76 -19.16 2.53
N ALA A 279 -11.67 -17.84 2.73
CA ALA A 279 -12.63 -17.10 3.53
C ALA A 279 -14.03 -17.18 2.91
N ALA A 280 -15.04 -16.89 3.73
CA ALA A 280 -16.42 -16.84 3.27
C ALA A 280 -16.66 -15.60 2.39
N CYS A 281 -17.61 -15.67 1.47
CA CYS A 281 -18.02 -14.48 0.72
C CYS A 281 -18.89 -13.58 1.60
N PHE A 282 -19.05 -12.31 1.21
CA PHE A 282 -19.91 -11.37 1.94
C PHE A 282 -21.35 -11.90 2.12
N GLU A 283 -21.88 -12.62 1.13
CA GLU A 283 -23.22 -13.23 1.15
C GLU A 283 -23.40 -14.29 2.23
N ASP A 284 -22.32 -14.98 2.62
CA ASP A 284 -22.34 -15.98 3.68
C ASP A 284 -22.31 -15.34 5.07
N VAL A 285 -21.67 -14.18 5.19
CA VAL A 285 -21.48 -13.47 6.46
C VAL A 285 -22.65 -12.53 6.78
N LEU A 286 -23.26 -11.93 5.75
CA LEU A 286 -24.36 -10.97 5.92
C LEU A 286 -25.53 -11.51 6.77
N PRO A 287 -26.01 -12.77 6.62
CA PRO A 287 -27.08 -13.30 7.47
C PRO A 287 -26.71 -13.32 8.97
N VAL A 288 -25.46 -13.68 9.29
CA VAL A 288 -24.95 -13.71 10.68
C VAL A 288 -24.96 -12.30 11.26
N LEU A 289 -24.46 -11.32 10.51
CA LEU A 289 -24.47 -9.92 10.94
C LEU A 289 -25.90 -9.36 11.05
N LYS A 290 -26.79 -9.70 10.10
CA LYS A 290 -28.19 -9.29 10.13
C LYS A 290 -28.86 -9.75 11.43
N GLU A 291 -28.76 -11.04 11.76
CA GLU A 291 -29.31 -11.59 12.99
C GLU A 291 -28.71 -10.94 14.24
N ALA A 292 -27.38 -10.78 14.26
CA ALA A 292 -26.68 -10.29 15.43
C ALA A 292 -26.86 -8.79 15.72
N LEU A 293 -27.07 -7.94 14.71
CA LEU A 293 -27.05 -6.47 14.85
C LEU A 293 -28.44 -5.81 14.78
N GLN A 294 -29.49 -6.52 14.33
CA GLN A 294 -30.80 -5.93 13.99
C GLN A 294 -31.44 -5.07 15.09
N ASP A 295 -31.27 -5.44 16.36
CA ASP A 295 -31.92 -4.79 17.51
C ASP A 295 -30.96 -3.94 18.36
N HIS A 296 -29.76 -3.68 17.85
CA HIS A 296 -28.73 -2.94 18.57
C HIS A 296 -28.40 -1.61 17.89
N VAL A 297 -27.91 -0.66 18.70
CA VAL A 297 -27.20 0.50 18.18
C VAL A 297 -25.86 0.01 17.65
N VAL A 298 -25.55 0.34 16.40
CA VAL A 298 -24.30 0.00 15.74
C VAL A 298 -23.47 1.27 15.58
N TYR A 299 -22.37 1.37 16.31
CA TYR A 299 -21.40 2.44 16.16
C TYR A 299 -20.42 2.11 15.03
N GLN A 300 -20.17 3.11 14.19
CA GLN A 300 -19.03 3.16 13.28
C GLN A 300 -18.12 4.32 13.70
N HIS A 301 -16.92 4.39 13.15
CA HIS A 301 -16.04 5.53 13.37
C HIS A 301 -15.78 6.26 12.04
N SER A 302 -16.60 7.29 11.78
CA SER A 302 -16.87 7.88 10.45
C SER A 302 -18.00 7.17 9.68
N GLY A 303 -18.42 7.76 8.55
CA GLY A 303 -19.50 7.23 7.69
C GLY A 303 -19.08 6.12 6.72
N PHE A 304 -17.83 5.67 6.78
CA PHE A 304 -17.26 4.74 5.80
C PHE A 304 -17.90 3.35 5.87
N ASP A 305 -17.97 2.75 7.06
CA ASP A 305 -18.38 1.35 7.27
C ASP A 305 -19.80 1.08 6.79
N ARG A 306 -20.75 1.96 7.15
CA ARG A 306 -22.12 1.90 6.66
C ARG A 306 -22.17 1.96 5.13
N SER A 307 -21.34 2.80 4.52
CA SER A 307 -21.29 2.96 3.07
C SER A 307 -20.70 1.74 2.38
N ALA A 308 -19.69 1.12 2.99
CA ALA A 308 -19.07 -0.11 2.53
C ALA A 308 -20.03 -1.31 2.61
N ILE A 309 -20.71 -1.50 3.75
CA ILE A 309 -21.75 -2.54 3.90
C ILE A 309 -22.86 -2.36 2.85
N ALA A 310 -23.33 -1.13 2.65
CA ALA A 310 -24.34 -0.85 1.63
C ALA A 310 -23.85 -1.12 0.20
N ALA A 311 -22.57 -0.86 -0.09
CA ALA A 311 -21.96 -1.17 -1.39
C ALA A 311 -21.81 -2.68 -1.60
N ALA A 312 -21.33 -3.41 -0.61
CA ALA A 312 -21.21 -4.87 -0.67
C ALA A 312 -22.58 -5.52 -0.89
N CYS A 313 -23.63 -5.08 -0.20
CA CYS A 313 -25.01 -5.50 -0.44
C CYS A 313 -25.46 -5.27 -1.90
N ARG A 314 -25.16 -4.10 -2.48
CA ARG A 314 -25.47 -3.81 -3.89
C ARG A 314 -24.71 -4.74 -4.84
N ASN A 315 -23.42 -4.96 -4.59
CA ASN A 315 -22.56 -5.82 -5.43
C ASN A 315 -23.03 -7.28 -5.44
N THR A 316 -23.67 -7.74 -4.36
CA THR A 316 -24.19 -9.10 -4.23
C THR A 316 -25.71 -9.20 -4.46
N GLY A 317 -26.39 -8.11 -4.84
CA GLY A 317 -27.85 -8.09 -5.04
C GLY A 317 -28.65 -8.39 -3.77
N GLN A 318 -28.09 -8.12 -2.59
CA GLN A 318 -28.71 -8.36 -1.28
C GLN A 318 -29.35 -7.07 -0.75
N ASP A 319 -30.46 -7.20 -0.01
CA ASP A 319 -31.05 -6.05 0.67
C ASP A 319 -30.14 -5.55 1.81
N ALA A 320 -29.86 -4.25 1.80
CA ALA A 320 -29.08 -3.61 2.85
C ALA A 320 -29.85 -3.65 4.18
N PRO A 321 -29.20 -4.06 5.29
CA PRO A 321 -29.85 -4.08 6.59
C PRO A 321 -30.17 -2.67 7.09
N SER A 322 -31.32 -2.52 7.74
CA SER A 322 -31.77 -1.26 8.33
C SER A 322 -31.25 -1.10 9.77
N TRP A 323 -29.93 -1.23 9.98
CA TRP A 323 -29.33 -1.10 11.32
C TRP A 323 -29.40 0.34 11.84
N ASN A 324 -29.47 0.48 13.16
CA ASN A 324 -29.47 1.77 13.85
C ASN A 324 -28.03 2.31 13.99
N TRP A 325 -27.51 2.86 12.90
CA TRP A 325 -26.15 3.41 12.83
C TRP A 325 -25.98 4.69 13.65
N LYS A 326 -24.88 4.78 14.40
CA LYS A 326 -24.39 6.01 15.04
C LYS A 326 -22.91 6.22 14.76
N ASP A 327 -22.47 7.48 14.82
CA ASP A 327 -21.07 7.85 14.59
C ASP A 327 -20.38 8.15 15.91
N SER A 328 -19.39 7.34 16.26
CA SER A 328 -18.58 7.55 17.46
C SER A 328 -17.70 8.80 17.37
N VAL A 329 -17.43 9.35 16.18
CA VAL A 329 -16.77 10.66 16.02
C VAL A 329 -17.62 11.79 16.60
N GLN A 330 -18.95 11.72 16.48
CA GLN A 330 -19.85 12.71 17.10
C GLN A 330 -19.88 12.57 18.62
N VAL A 331 -19.82 11.34 19.12
CA VAL A 331 -19.68 11.08 20.56
C VAL A 331 -18.36 11.68 21.08
N ALA A 332 -17.24 11.41 20.39
CA ALA A 332 -15.92 11.92 20.74
C ALA A 332 -15.84 13.45 20.68
N ARG A 333 -16.46 14.08 19.66
CA ARG A 333 -16.49 15.55 19.53
C ARG A 333 -17.24 16.24 20.66
N ASN A 334 -18.26 15.59 21.21
CA ASN A 334 -19.04 16.11 22.33
C ASN A 334 -18.32 15.89 23.67
N ALA A 335 -17.64 14.76 23.82
CA ALA A 335 -16.90 14.43 25.04
C ALA A 335 -15.57 15.19 25.17
N TRP A 336 -14.86 15.41 24.06
CA TRP A 336 -13.54 16.04 24.03
C TRP A 336 -13.46 17.14 22.94
N PRO A 337 -14.20 18.25 23.08
CA PRO A 337 -14.18 19.36 22.11
C PRO A 337 -12.79 19.99 21.93
N GLU A 338 -11.91 19.89 22.93
CA GLU A 338 -10.53 20.41 22.94
C GLU A 338 -9.60 19.74 21.92
N LEU A 339 -9.93 18.54 21.42
CA LEU A 339 -9.12 17.85 20.41
C LEU A 339 -9.27 18.42 18.99
N LYS A 340 -10.11 19.45 18.81
CA LYS A 340 -10.22 20.17 17.53
C LYS A 340 -8.90 20.87 17.19
N GLY A 341 -8.22 20.39 16.15
CA GLY A 341 -6.97 20.97 15.64
C GLY A 341 -5.69 20.29 16.10
N ASN A 342 -5.76 19.32 17.04
CA ASN A 342 -4.60 18.61 17.60
C ASN A 342 -4.58 17.12 17.16
N GLY A 343 -4.61 16.85 15.86
CA GLY A 343 -4.77 15.50 15.31
C GLY A 343 -6.24 15.04 15.13
N GLY A 344 -7.20 15.78 15.69
CA GLY A 344 -8.64 15.59 15.47
C GLY A 344 -9.23 14.39 16.21
N HIS A 345 -10.44 14.00 15.81
CA HIS A 345 -11.23 12.92 16.43
C HIS A 345 -11.18 11.61 15.65
N GLY A 346 -10.12 11.36 14.87
CA GLY A 346 -9.90 10.07 14.24
C GLY A 346 -9.38 9.02 15.24
N LEU A 347 -9.57 7.73 14.96
CA LEU A 347 -9.17 6.65 15.87
C LEU A 347 -7.71 6.72 16.28
N GLY A 348 -6.76 7.00 15.37
CA GLY A 348 -5.34 7.12 15.73
C GLY A 348 -5.07 8.19 16.79
N SER A 349 -5.71 9.35 16.66
CA SER A 349 -5.60 10.46 17.63
C SER A 349 -6.26 10.10 18.97
N LEU A 350 -7.47 9.53 18.93
CA LEU A 350 -8.21 9.12 20.12
C LEU A 350 -7.52 7.95 20.85
N LYS A 351 -6.93 7.00 20.13
CA LYS A 351 -6.14 5.90 20.71
C LYS A 351 -4.97 6.45 21.53
N LYS A 352 -4.22 7.41 20.97
CA LYS A 352 -3.12 8.09 21.69
C LYS A 352 -3.62 8.87 22.89
N PHE A 353 -4.68 9.66 22.73
CA PHE A 353 -5.26 10.49 23.78
C PHE A 353 -5.83 9.66 24.95
N LEU A 354 -6.48 8.53 24.65
CA LEU A 354 -7.10 7.64 25.62
C LEU A 354 -6.14 6.53 26.11
N GLY A 355 -4.86 6.57 25.73
CA GLY A 355 -3.86 5.59 26.16
C GLY A 355 -4.13 4.15 25.71
N LEU A 356 -4.87 3.97 24.61
CA LEU A 356 -5.21 2.66 24.06
C LEU A 356 -4.01 2.09 23.30
N THR A 357 -3.65 0.83 23.57
CA THR A 357 -2.50 0.14 22.95
C THR A 357 -2.98 -1.02 22.09
N PHE A 358 -2.88 -0.88 20.78
CA PHE A 358 -3.29 -1.88 19.77
C PHE A 358 -2.43 -1.71 18.50
N GLU A 359 -2.34 -2.74 17.66
CA GLU A 359 -1.74 -2.59 16.33
C GLU A 359 -2.67 -1.70 15.45
N HIS A 360 -2.15 -1.14 14.35
CA HIS A 360 -2.92 -0.26 13.47
C HIS A 360 -3.37 -1.06 12.25
N HIS A 361 -4.65 -0.92 11.85
CA HIS A 361 -5.26 -1.52 10.65
C HIS A 361 -5.65 -3.00 10.75
N ASP A 362 -6.29 -3.36 11.87
CA ASP A 362 -7.12 -4.56 12.00
C ASP A 362 -8.54 -4.14 12.35
N ALA A 363 -9.52 -4.57 11.55
CA ALA A 363 -10.92 -4.16 11.73
C ALA A 363 -11.46 -4.50 13.14
N GLY A 364 -10.96 -5.57 13.77
CA GLY A 364 -11.36 -5.95 15.13
C GLY A 364 -10.87 -4.96 16.18
N GLU A 365 -9.61 -4.53 16.07
CA GLU A 365 -9.02 -3.53 16.96
C GLU A 365 -9.63 -2.15 16.76
N ASP A 366 -9.96 -1.77 15.52
CA ASP A 366 -10.61 -0.49 15.22
C ASP A 366 -12.07 -0.46 15.68
N ALA A 367 -12.84 -1.53 15.48
CA ALA A 367 -14.16 -1.69 16.07
C ALA A 367 -14.12 -1.60 17.61
N ARG A 368 -13.13 -2.25 18.24
CA ARG A 368 -12.93 -2.20 19.69
C ARG A 368 -12.63 -0.77 20.15
N ALA A 369 -11.72 -0.07 19.48
CA ALA A 369 -11.38 1.31 19.83
C ALA A 369 -12.59 2.25 19.70
N ALA A 370 -13.41 2.09 18.66
CA ALA A 370 -14.66 2.83 18.51
C ALA A 370 -15.65 2.58 19.66
N ALA A 371 -15.74 1.33 20.14
CA ALA A 371 -16.55 0.99 21.31
C ALA A 371 -15.99 1.61 22.61
N GLU A 372 -14.68 1.55 22.82
CA GLU A 372 -14.00 2.15 23.97
C GLU A 372 -14.21 3.66 24.01
N VAL A 373 -14.11 4.35 22.86
CA VAL A 373 -14.43 5.79 22.73
C VAL A 373 -15.81 6.13 23.30
N VAL A 374 -16.83 5.32 22.99
CA VAL A 374 -18.19 5.50 23.53
C VAL A 374 -18.22 5.30 25.04
N LEU A 375 -17.58 4.24 25.55
CA LEU A 375 -17.54 3.95 26.99
C LEU A 375 -16.80 5.03 27.79
N TYR A 376 -15.69 5.56 27.27
CA TYR A 376 -14.97 6.67 27.87
C TYR A 376 -15.81 7.95 27.89
N ALA A 377 -16.47 8.28 26.78
CA ALA A 377 -17.35 9.44 26.70
C ALA A 377 -18.53 9.39 27.69
N GLU A 378 -18.98 8.19 28.06
CA GLU A 378 -20.03 7.97 29.06
C GLU A 378 -19.52 7.91 30.52
N GLY A 379 -18.20 8.04 30.74
CA GLY A 379 -17.58 7.89 32.05
C GLY A 379 -17.65 6.46 32.60
N LYS A 380 -17.71 5.45 31.73
CA LYS A 380 -17.87 4.02 32.08
C LYS A 380 -16.57 3.23 31.96
N ALA A 381 -15.53 3.78 31.34
CA ALA A 381 -14.18 3.20 31.32
C ALA A 381 -13.24 3.94 32.31
N PRO A 382 -12.32 3.22 33.01
CA PRO A 382 -11.34 3.86 33.87
C PRO A 382 -10.38 4.73 33.04
N LEU A 383 -10.17 6.00 33.41
CA LEU A 383 -9.18 6.86 32.78
C LEU A 383 -7.78 6.20 32.84
N PRO A 384 -6.97 6.23 31.76
CA PRO A 384 -5.56 5.85 31.86
C PRO A 384 -4.84 6.76 32.87
N PRO A 385 -3.77 6.28 33.53
CA PRO A 385 -2.96 7.10 34.42
C PRO A 385 -2.46 8.37 33.70
N ALA A 386 -2.54 9.51 34.37
CA ALA A 386 -2.29 10.85 33.81
C ALA A 386 -0.81 11.17 33.46
N ASP A 387 0.07 10.17 33.35
CA ASP A 387 1.49 10.34 33.02
C ASP A 387 1.75 9.91 31.58
N LYS A 388 1.45 10.80 30.62
CA LYS A 388 2.07 10.89 29.27
C LYS A 388 1.45 12.05 28.48
N VAL A 389 1.59 13.26 29.03
CA VAL A 389 1.38 14.51 28.29
C VAL A 389 2.75 15.01 27.85
N LEU A 390 2.95 15.07 26.53
CA LEU A 390 3.85 15.93 25.76
C LEU A 390 5.27 16.14 26.32
N ASP A 391 6.26 15.42 25.77
CA ASP A 391 7.62 15.97 25.73
C ASP A 391 7.66 17.02 24.61
N ASP A 392 7.58 18.28 25.03
CA ASP A 392 8.17 19.43 24.33
C ASP A 392 9.69 19.30 24.44
N ASP A 393 10.40 19.04 23.34
CA ASP A 393 11.72 19.61 23.08
C ASP A 393 12.20 19.33 21.65
N ASP A 394 11.74 20.16 20.71
CA ASP A 394 12.55 20.61 19.58
C ASP A 394 13.22 21.93 20.00
N ARG A 395 14.46 21.84 20.52
CA ARG A 395 15.42 22.95 20.48
C ARG A 395 16.73 22.48 19.88
N PHE A 396 17.04 23.07 18.73
CA PHE A 396 18.39 23.16 18.17
C PHE A 396 19.38 23.63 19.24
N ASP A 397 20.51 22.93 19.37
CA ASP A 397 21.82 23.57 19.48
C ASP A 397 22.97 22.59 19.14
N VAL A 398 23.92 23.13 18.39
CA VAL A 398 25.21 22.55 17.99
C VAL A 398 26.20 22.67 19.15
N ILE A 399 27.04 21.65 19.40
CA ILE A 399 28.51 21.74 19.63
C ILE A 399 29.08 20.36 20.00
N GLU A 400 30.26 20.08 19.44
CA GLU A 400 31.10 18.90 19.60
C GLU A 400 31.79 18.76 20.96
N ASN A 401 32.05 17.50 21.29
CA ASN A 401 33.24 16.89 21.91
C ASN A 401 33.58 16.97 23.42
N ASP A 402 33.81 15.74 23.92
CA ASP A 402 34.88 15.24 24.78
C ASP A 402 34.67 15.01 26.29
N ALA A 403 35.07 13.77 26.65
CA ALA A 403 35.65 13.27 27.90
C ALA A 403 34.75 12.68 29.02
N VAL A 404 34.67 11.33 28.98
CA VAL A 404 34.87 10.33 30.07
C VAL A 404 34.79 10.78 31.54
N THR A 405 33.94 10.12 32.35
CA THR A 405 34.37 9.14 33.39
C THR A 405 33.19 8.40 34.06
N GLU A 406 33.51 7.17 34.49
CA GLU A 406 32.65 6.08 35.00
C GLU A 406 32.09 6.24 36.42
N LEU A 407 30.96 5.55 36.66
CA LEU A 407 30.63 4.56 37.72
C LEU A 407 29.12 4.68 38.04
N SER A 408 28.30 3.66 38.30
CA SER A 408 28.34 2.19 38.24
C SER A 408 26.98 1.70 38.79
N CYS A 409 26.47 0.57 38.29
CA CYS A 409 25.59 -0.41 38.98
C CYS A 409 24.17 0.07 39.39
N GLN A 410 23.04 -0.64 39.23
CA GLN A 410 22.68 -2.01 38.89
C GLN A 410 21.24 -1.98 38.32
N SER A 411 20.94 -2.72 37.27
CA SER A 411 19.55 -3.13 36.98
C SER A 411 19.53 -4.57 36.49
N LYS A 412 18.63 -5.32 37.13
CA LYS A 412 18.39 -6.74 36.95
C LYS A 412 17.72 -6.99 35.61
N SER A 413 18.19 -8.04 34.94
CA SER A 413 17.60 -8.62 33.75
C SER A 413 16.32 -9.41 34.09
N GLU A 414 15.21 -9.05 33.45
CA GLU A 414 14.11 -9.95 33.08
C GLU A 414 13.68 -9.44 31.69
N GLY A 415 13.81 -10.12 30.55
CA GLY A 415 13.79 -11.54 30.25
C GLY A 415 12.88 -11.68 29.02
N ALA A 416 13.39 -11.32 27.83
CA ALA A 416 12.67 -11.44 26.58
C ALA A 416 12.29 -12.92 26.34
N LYS A 417 11.00 -13.22 26.28
CA LYS A 417 10.52 -14.59 26.03
C LYS A 417 10.76 -14.97 24.57
N GLU A 418 11.78 -15.78 24.34
CA GLU A 418 11.99 -16.57 23.12
C GLU A 418 10.80 -17.52 22.88
N PHE A 419 10.14 -17.38 21.73
CA PHE A 419 9.26 -18.43 21.20
C PHE A 419 10.10 -19.53 20.54
N LYS A 420 10.30 -20.65 21.25
CA LYS A 420 10.86 -21.89 20.67
C LYS A 420 9.90 -22.47 19.63
N THR A 421 10.21 -22.30 18.34
CA THR A 421 9.53 -22.98 17.21
C THR A 421 10.38 -24.17 16.72
N SER A 422 9.81 -25.38 16.79
CA SER A 422 10.41 -26.63 16.30
C SER A 422 10.37 -26.73 14.77
N GLY A 423 11.16 -25.94 14.07
CA GLY A 423 11.33 -26.04 12.61
C GLY A 423 12.44 -27.02 12.21
N ARG A 424 12.33 -27.61 11.01
CA ARG A 424 13.32 -28.53 10.43
C ARG A 424 14.46 -27.74 9.78
N ILE A 425 15.71 -28.05 10.07
CA ILE A 425 16.85 -27.45 9.35
C ILE A 425 16.87 -28.01 7.92
N VAL A 426 16.71 -27.13 6.93
CA VAL A 426 16.71 -27.48 5.49
C VAL A 426 18.14 -27.64 5.00
N GLY A 427 19.04 -26.76 5.44
CA GLY A 427 20.47 -26.86 5.18
C GLY A 427 21.25 -25.62 5.57
N ARG A 428 22.56 -25.67 5.31
CA ARG A 428 23.53 -24.63 5.65
C ARG A 428 24.34 -24.23 4.42
N ALA A 429 24.59 -22.94 4.28
CA ALA A 429 25.36 -22.36 3.18
C ALA A 429 26.50 -21.49 3.72
N THR A 430 27.73 -21.81 3.33
CA THR A 430 28.91 -20.97 3.63
C THR A 430 28.97 -19.79 2.65
N LEU A 431 29.09 -18.58 3.18
CA LEU A 431 29.16 -17.35 2.39
C LEU A 431 30.56 -17.14 1.82
N THR A 432 30.64 -16.93 0.50
CA THR A 432 31.89 -16.55 -0.17
C THR A 432 31.97 -15.04 -0.36
N GLN A 433 33.17 -14.51 -0.58
CA GLN A 433 33.33 -13.08 -0.92
C GLN A 433 32.50 -12.66 -2.14
N GLY A 434 32.34 -13.56 -3.12
CA GLY A 434 31.47 -13.34 -4.29
C GLY A 434 29.98 -13.37 -3.97
N SER A 435 29.56 -14.16 -2.98
CA SER A 435 28.17 -14.23 -2.49
C SER A 435 27.77 -12.93 -1.80
N ILE A 436 28.66 -12.41 -0.95
CA ILE A 436 28.46 -11.15 -0.22
C ILE A 436 28.44 -9.98 -1.20
N LYS A 437 29.45 -9.86 -2.08
CA LYS A 437 29.52 -8.78 -3.07
C LYS A 437 28.29 -8.68 -4.00
N ASN A 438 27.66 -9.81 -4.32
CA ASN A 438 26.54 -9.87 -5.27
C ASN A 438 25.19 -10.19 -4.61
N ASN A 439 25.11 -10.11 -3.28
CA ASN A 439 23.89 -10.27 -2.47
C ASN A 439 23.10 -11.55 -2.78
N TYR A 440 23.75 -12.72 -2.69
CA TYR A 440 23.02 -14.00 -2.84
C TYR A 440 23.53 -15.07 -1.88
N ILE A 441 22.63 -15.95 -1.45
CA ILE A 441 22.94 -17.15 -0.65
C ILE A 441 22.86 -18.36 -1.57
N LYS A 442 23.96 -19.11 -1.70
CA LYS A 442 24.04 -20.27 -2.58
C LYS A 442 23.45 -21.50 -1.88
N LEU A 443 22.33 -22.00 -2.38
CA LEU A 443 21.57 -23.09 -1.76
C LEU A 443 21.90 -24.46 -2.36
N THR A 444 22.96 -24.56 -3.17
CA THR A 444 23.25 -25.73 -4.03
C THR A 444 23.33 -27.05 -3.25
N SER A 445 23.85 -27.03 -2.02
CA SER A 445 24.05 -28.22 -1.17
C SER A 445 22.75 -28.82 -0.64
N PHE A 446 21.65 -28.07 -0.60
CA PHE A 446 20.36 -28.51 -0.05
C PHE A 446 19.16 -28.08 -0.90
N PHE A 447 19.40 -27.69 -2.15
CA PHE A 447 18.36 -27.16 -3.03
C PHE A 447 17.21 -28.14 -3.29
N SER A 448 17.49 -29.44 -3.26
CA SER A 448 16.49 -30.50 -3.45
C SER A 448 15.51 -30.65 -2.28
N ALA A 449 15.79 -30.01 -1.14
CA ALA A 449 14.91 -30.05 0.03
C ALA A 449 13.74 -29.05 -0.07
N PHE A 450 13.75 -28.14 -1.05
CA PHE A 450 12.66 -27.22 -1.32
C PHE A 450 11.58 -27.86 -2.22
N PRO A 451 10.29 -27.46 -2.07
CA PRO A 451 9.21 -27.90 -2.94
C PRO A 451 9.49 -27.59 -4.41
N ARG A 452 9.22 -28.55 -5.31
CA ARG A 452 9.52 -28.40 -6.75
C ARG A 452 8.72 -27.28 -7.41
N ASP A 453 7.52 -27.01 -6.92
CA ASP A 453 6.62 -25.96 -7.40
C ASP A 453 7.00 -24.55 -6.89
N ALA A 454 7.99 -24.46 -5.99
CA ALA A 454 8.67 -23.23 -5.58
C ALA A 454 9.96 -22.94 -6.35
N VAL A 455 10.33 -23.80 -7.30
CA VAL A 455 11.52 -23.65 -8.15
C VAL A 455 11.11 -23.18 -9.55
N GLY A 456 11.54 -21.98 -9.90
CA GLY A 456 11.34 -21.38 -11.22
C GLY A 456 12.54 -21.59 -12.14
N GLY A 457 12.40 -21.13 -13.38
CA GLY A 457 13.47 -21.06 -14.36
C GLY A 457 14.47 -19.92 -14.11
N SER A 458 15.48 -19.79 -14.97
CA SER A 458 16.64 -18.91 -14.75
C SER A 458 16.40 -17.41 -14.96
N ASN A 459 15.15 -17.01 -15.26
CA ASN A 459 14.78 -15.62 -15.52
C ASN A 459 13.40 -15.30 -14.89
N ALA A 460 13.14 -14.01 -14.67
CA ALA A 460 11.93 -13.53 -13.99
C ALA A 460 10.63 -13.78 -14.78
N ALA A 461 10.71 -14.17 -16.05
CA ALA A 461 9.56 -14.61 -16.84
C ALA A 461 9.20 -16.09 -16.60
N GLN A 462 10.06 -16.83 -15.90
CA GLN A 462 9.88 -18.22 -15.51
C GLN A 462 9.85 -18.32 -13.98
N THR A 463 9.03 -17.50 -13.33
CA THR A 463 8.80 -17.64 -11.89
C THR A 463 8.19 -19.00 -11.58
N ALA A 464 8.50 -19.52 -10.40
CA ALA A 464 7.86 -20.73 -9.91
C ALA A 464 6.33 -20.55 -9.84
N SER A 465 5.61 -21.66 -9.90
CA SER A 465 4.15 -21.68 -9.72
C SER A 465 3.70 -21.23 -8.33
N ARG A 466 4.62 -21.23 -7.35
CA ARG A 466 4.35 -20.88 -5.97
C ARG A 466 5.55 -20.14 -5.36
N ALA A 467 5.29 -19.07 -4.62
CA ALA A 467 6.33 -18.37 -3.87
C ALA A 467 6.57 -19.03 -2.50
N ILE A 468 7.72 -18.71 -1.91
CA ILE A 468 8.11 -19.03 -0.55
C ILE A 468 8.30 -17.73 0.23
N THR A 469 7.97 -17.76 1.51
CA THR A 469 8.23 -16.66 2.43
C THR A 469 9.53 -16.91 3.17
N VAL A 470 10.40 -15.91 3.22
CA VAL A 470 11.68 -15.94 3.90
C VAL A 470 11.67 -14.93 5.05
N ASP A 471 11.60 -15.43 6.27
CA ASP A 471 11.85 -14.67 7.50
C ASP A 471 13.36 -14.62 7.76
N TRP A 472 13.97 -13.47 7.56
CA TRP A 472 15.41 -13.27 7.71
C TRP A 472 15.75 -12.38 8.93
N GLY A 473 14.76 -12.10 9.80
CA GLY A 473 14.91 -11.20 10.94
C GLY A 473 14.72 -9.71 10.63
N GLY A 474 14.30 -9.36 9.40
CA GLY A 474 13.89 -8.02 8.98
C GLY A 474 12.53 -7.58 9.54
N HIS A 475 12.13 -6.33 9.26
CA HIS A 475 10.82 -5.81 9.66
C HIS A 475 9.66 -6.53 8.95
N THR A 476 9.85 -6.92 7.68
CA THR A 476 8.90 -7.72 6.91
C THR A 476 9.57 -8.97 6.32
N PRO A 477 8.89 -10.13 6.35
CA PRO A 477 9.35 -11.32 5.63
C PRO A 477 9.33 -11.10 4.11
N GLU A 478 10.31 -11.64 3.41
CA GLU A 478 10.38 -11.53 1.94
C GLU A 478 9.53 -12.62 1.28
N VAL A 479 8.77 -12.28 0.24
CA VAL A 479 8.13 -13.26 -0.65
C VAL A 479 8.94 -13.42 -1.93
N THR A 480 9.43 -14.62 -2.20
CA THR A 480 10.31 -14.91 -3.35
C THR A 480 10.13 -16.34 -3.86
N ASP A 481 10.70 -16.69 -5.02
CA ASP A 481 10.84 -18.07 -5.48
C ASP A 481 12.32 -18.46 -5.60
N LEU A 482 12.61 -19.70 -5.99
CA LEU A 482 13.96 -20.22 -6.13
C LEU A 482 14.39 -20.29 -7.59
N ASP A 483 15.56 -19.76 -7.93
CA ASP A 483 16.13 -19.93 -9.28
C ASP A 483 16.67 -21.35 -9.43
N GLY A 484 16.03 -22.18 -10.26
CA GLY A 484 16.40 -23.58 -10.45
C GLY A 484 17.75 -23.82 -11.11
N LYS A 485 18.29 -22.84 -11.86
CA LYS A 485 19.60 -22.95 -12.53
C LYS A 485 20.72 -22.44 -11.64
N LYS A 486 20.53 -21.29 -11.00
CA LYS A 486 21.54 -20.64 -10.14
C LYS A 486 21.48 -21.09 -8.68
N LYS A 487 20.39 -21.75 -8.29
CA LYS A 487 20.17 -22.39 -6.98
C LYS A 487 20.33 -21.41 -5.82
N PHE A 488 19.59 -20.31 -5.87
CA PHE A 488 19.50 -19.30 -4.82
C PHE A 488 18.08 -18.73 -4.74
N PHE A 489 17.79 -17.91 -3.72
CA PHE A 489 16.57 -17.09 -3.66
C PHE A 489 16.58 -16.03 -4.76
N ARG A 490 15.53 -16.00 -5.60
CA ARG A 490 15.51 -15.15 -6.80
C ARG A 490 15.57 -13.67 -6.44
N THR A 491 14.74 -13.26 -5.49
CA THR A 491 14.77 -11.90 -4.96
C THR A 491 15.93 -11.79 -3.98
N ARG A 492 16.73 -10.74 -4.18
CA ARG A 492 18.02 -10.53 -3.52
C ARG A 492 18.09 -9.23 -2.71
N SER A 493 17.01 -8.43 -2.73
CA SER A 493 16.88 -7.17 -1.99
C SER A 493 17.13 -7.38 -0.51
N TRP A 494 16.43 -8.34 0.10
CA TRP A 494 16.55 -8.68 1.51
C TRP A 494 17.91 -9.29 1.90
N VAL A 495 18.59 -9.97 0.97
CA VAL A 495 19.87 -10.65 1.25
C VAL A 495 20.95 -9.62 1.58
N ARG A 496 20.92 -8.46 0.92
CA ARG A 496 21.85 -7.36 1.19
C ARG A 496 21.67 -6.84 2.62
N GLU A 497 20.43 -6.50 2.98
CA GLU A 497 20.10 -5.97 4.31
C GLU A 497 20.38 -7.01 5.40
N PHE A 498 20.06 -8.28 5.14
CA PHE A 498 20.41 -9.40 6.01
C PHE A 498 21.93 -9.49 6.26
N PHE A 499 22.75 -9.35 5.22
CA PHE A 499 24.21 -9.36 5.34
C PHE A 499 24.75 -8.17 6.13
N GLU A 500 24.29 -6.95 5.81
CA GLU A 500 24.70 -5.71 6.48
C GLU A 500 24.31 -5.75 7.97
N ARG A 501 23.07 -6.14 8.29
CA ARG A 501 22.55 -6.18 9.66
C ARG A 501 23.23 -7.22 10.54
N ASN A 502 23.62 -8.35 9.97
CA ASN A 502 24.28 -9.41 10.73
C ASN A 502 25.81 -9.29 10.75
N GLY A 503 26.37 -8.32 10.00
CA GLY A 503 27.80 -8.07 9.90
C GLY A 503 28.57 -9.26 9.31
N VAL A 504 28.03 -9.89 8.26
CA VAL A 504 28.57 -11.17 7.76
C VAL A 504 29.90 -11.00 7.03
N GLU A 505 30.81 -11.95 7.25
CA GLU A 505 32.12 -12.01 6.62
C GLU A 505 32.28 -13.26 5.72
N PRO A 506 33.21 -13.24 4.74
CA PRO A 506 33.51 -14.43 3.95
C PRO A 506 33.97 -15.59 4.85
N GLY A 507 33.24 -16.71 4.82
CA GLY A 507 33.47 -17.85 5.72
C GLY A 507 32.31 -18.12 6.67
N ASP A 508 31.44 -17.13 6.92
CA ASP A 508 30.26 -17.29 7.77
C ASP A 508 29.28 -18.30 7.19
N THR A 509 28.60 -19.01 8.08
CA THR A 509 27.59 -20.00 7.71
C THR A 509 26.18 -19.47 7.98
N VAL A 510 25.33 -19.54 6.96
CA VAL A 510 23.92 -19.19 7.04
C VAL A 510 23.08 -20.47 7.07
N THR A 511 22.21 -20.59 8.07
CA THR A 511 21.25 -21.68 8.19
C THR A 511 19.90 -21.29 7.63
N VAL A 512 19.31 -22.18 6.84
CA VAL A 512 17.92 -22.10 6.38
C VAL A 512 17.09 -23.15 7.10
N LYS A 513 16.07 -22.71 7.84
CA LYS A 513 15.18 -23.54 8.66
C LYS A 513 13.76 -23.42 8.15
N GLU A 514 13.11 -24.54 7.85
CA GLU A 514 11.70 -24.59 7.50
C GLU A 514 10.88 -24.46 8.79
N VAL A 515 10.10 -23.38 8.87
CA VAL A 515 9.27 -23.04 10.05
C VAL A 515 7.78 -23.22 9.77
N GLY A 516 7.41 -23.45 8.51
CA GLY A 516 6.07 -23.79 8.05
C GLY A 516 6.07 -24.13 6.56
N SER A 517 4.92 -24.57 6.03
CA SER A 517 4.78 -24.89 4.60
C SER A 517 5.14 -23.66 3.74
N TYR A 518 6.13 -23.80 2.86
CA TYR A 518 6.67 -22.69 2.03
C TYR A 518 7.21 -21.49 2.84
N ARG A 519 7.44 -21.64 4.15
CA ARG A 519 7.98 -20.59 5.02
C ARG A 519 9.31 -21.03 5.62
N TYR A 520 10.33 -20.22 5.36
CA TYR A 520 11.70 -20.48 5.78
C TYR A 520 12.22 -19.34 6.63
N ARG A 521 12.91 -19.66 7.72
CA ARG A 521 13.69 -18.71 8.49
C ARG A 521 15.17 -18.83 8.13
N VAL A 522 15.82 -17.69 7.91
CA VAL A 522 17.24 -17.59 7.55
C VAL A 522 17.97 -16.81 8.63
N PHE A 523 19.06 -17.39 9.15
CA PHE A 523 19.87 -16.77 10.19
C PHE A 523 21.34 -17.19 10.08
N VAL A 524 22.25 -16.38 10.62
CA VAL A 524 23.69 -16.68 10.66
C VAL A 524 23.98 -17.58 11.86
N ASP A 525 24.71 -18.66 11.65
CA ASP A 525 25.22 -19.50 12.74
C ASP A 525 26.36 -18.74 13.43
N ARG A 526 26.07 -18.12 14.58
CA ARG A 526 27.13 -17.60 15.46
C ARG A 526 27.59 -18.74 16.35
N GLU A 527 28.89 -19.01 16.39
CA GLU A 527 29.46 -19.96 17.33
C GLU A 527 28.98 -19.61 18.73
N GLN A 528 28.26 -20.53 19.37
CA GLN A 528 28.08 -20.49 20.81
C GLN A 528 29.49 -20.61 21.39
N LEU A 529 30.04 -19.48 21.85
CA LEU A 529 31.08 -19.51 22.88
C LEU A 529 30.46 -20.24 24.07
N THR A 530 30.73 -21.53 24.15
CA THR A 530 30.65 -22.29 25.40
C THR A 530 31.66 -21.64 26.34
N GLU A 531 31.16 -20.85 27.29
CA GLU A 531 31.99 -20.37 28.39
C GLU A 531 32.41 -21.58 29.27
N PRO A 532 33.71 -21.72 29.60
CA PRO A 532 34.17 -22.69 30.60
C PRO A 532 33.82 -22.29 32.04
#